data_AF-A0A1N6RRA7-F1
#
_entry.id   AF-A0A1N6RRA7-F1
#
_cell.length_a   1.000
_cell.length_b   1.000
_cell.length_c   1.000
_cell.angle_alpha   90.00
_cell.angle_beta   90.00
_cell.angle_gamma   90.00
#
_symmetry.space_group_name_H-M   'P 1'
#
loop_
_entity.id
_entity.type
_entity.pdbx_description
1 polymer ?
#
loop_
_entity_poly.entity_id
_entity_poly.type
_entity_poly.pdbx_seq_one_letter_code
_entity_poly.pdbx_strand_id
1 'polypeptide(L)'
;MKYNFCAGGHRDDGTLNEVISTFTLSNILWFKDPGVNNDLPLNSAISIHANSLFLDNEFWNDFYNKLELMKEQEIIDEEDISYLAYNTSLENTLADLNDNQKEIKEDQIIKIIEDSRQKYKDKEVQIAAEARENDKIKAENERLNEKVDCSC
;
A
#
# COMPACT_ATOMS: atom_id res chain seq x y z
N MET A 1 25.51 38.08 12.02
CA MET A 1 25.74 36.73 12.56
C MET A 1 24.90 35.78 11.73
N LYS A 2 25.48 35.15 10.70
CA LYS A 2 24.79 34.19 9.82
C LYS A 2 24.71 32.85 10.56
N TYR A 3 23.54 32.24 10.57
CA TYR A 3 23.28 30.97 11.25
C TYR A 3 24.21 29.87 10.74
N ASN A 4 25.07 29.34 11.61
CA ASN A 4 25.86 28.15 11.34
C ASN A 4 24.98 26.93 11.63
N PHE A 5 24.34 26.38 10.61
CA PHE A 5 23.61 25.12 10.72
C PHE A 5 24.61 23.97 10.63
N CYS A 6 24.81 23.25 11.73
CA CYS A 6 25.62 22.03 11.79
C CYS A 6 24.66 20.83 11.92
N ALA A 7 24.37 20.13 10.82
CA ALA A 7 23.69 18.84 10.86
C ALA A 7 24.70 17.72 10.59
N GLY A 8 24.74 16.71 11.46
CA GLY A 8 25.51 15.49 11.24
C GLY A 8 27.02 15.56 11.48
N GLY A 9 27.56 16.66 12.01
CA GLY A 9 28.99 16.76 12.37
C GLY A 9 29.93 17.16 11.23
N HIS A 10 29.40 17.55 10.07
CA HIS A 10 30.19 18.03 8.93
C HIS A 10 30.15 19.56 8.85
N ARG A 11 31.30 20.17 8.51
CA ARG A 11 31.53 21.62 8.61
C ARG A 11 31.89 22.29 7.27
N ASP A 12 32.31 21.50 6.29
CA ASP A 12 32.71 21.97 4.95
C ASP A 12 31.89 21.24 3.87
N ASP A 13 31.41 21.99 2.88
CA ASP A 13 30.73 21.46 1.68
C ASP A 13 31.68 20.50 0.94
N GLY A 14 31.18 19.29 0.62
CA GLY A 14 31.97 18.25 -0.08
C GLY A 14 32.65 17.19 0.81
N THR A 15 32.36 17.16 2.13
CA THR A 15 32.84 16.09 3.02
C THR A 15 31.93 14.85 3.10
N LEU A 16 30.77 14.88 2.44
CA LEU A 16 29.87 13.74 2.25
C LEU A 16 30.09 13.16 0.84
N ASN A 17 30.49 11.90 0.76
CA ASN A 17 30.46 11.17 -0.50
C ASN A 17 29.00 10.89 -0.85
N GLU A 18 28.49 11.59 -1.86
CA GLU A 18 27.17 11.30 -2.43
C GLU A 18 27.32 10.09 -3.38
N VAL A 19 26.72 8.97 -2.97
CA VAL A 19 26.68 7.75 -3.78
C VAL A 19 25.34 7.69 -4.48
N ILE A 20 25.36 7.67 -5.82
CA ILE A 20 24.18 7.44 -6.63
C ILE A 20 24.30 6.08 -7.33
N SER A 21 23.19 5.35 -7.40
CA SER A 21 23.14 4.11 -8.19
C SER A 21 23.37 4.43 -9.67
N THR A 22 24.18 3.61 -10.34
CA THR A 22 24.40 3.69 -11.79
C THR A 22 23.09 3.65 -12.56
N PHE A 23 22.09 2.91 -12.07
CA PHE A 23 20.74 2.87 -12.66
C PHE A 23 20.04 4.23 -12.59
N THR A 24 20.02 4.86 -11.40
CA THR A 24 19.42 6.20 -11.21
C THR A 24 20.12 7.24 -12.08
N LEU A 25 21.45 7.23 -12.11
CA LEU A 25 22.22 8.15 -12.96
C LEU A 25 21.91 7.92 -14.46
N SER A 26 21.83 6.66 -14.89
CA SER A 26 21.52 6.30 -16.28
C SER A 26 20.12 6.75 -16.70
N ASN A 27 19.12 6.57 -15.82
CA ASN A 27 17.75 7.04 -16.08
C ASN A 27 17.69 8.58 -16.16
N ILE A 28 18.37 9.29 -15.26
CA ILE A 28 18.44 10.76 -15.28
C ILE A 28 19.08 11.26 -16.59
N LEU A 29 20.19 10.64 -17.00
CA LEU A 29 20.87 10.99 -18.26
C LEU A 29 20.01 10.70 -19.48
N TRP A 30 19.23 9.61 -19.47
CA TRP A 30 18.30 9.28 -20.54
C TRP A 30 17.12 10.26 -20.62
N PHE A 31 16.49 10.62 -19.50
CA PHE A 31 15.40 11.61 -19.49
C PHE A 31 15.85 12.99 -20.00
N LYS A 32 17.13 13.32 -19.84
CA LYS A 32 17.72 14.57 -20.34
C LYS A 32 17.75 14.63 -21.87
N ASP A 33 18.00 13.51 -22.53
CA ASP A 33 17.97 13.41 -24.00
C ASP A 33 17.59 11.98 -24.44
N PRO A 34 16.28 11.67 -24.53
CA PRO A 34 15.80 10.33 -24.81
C PRO A 34 16.06 9.89 -26.26
N GLY A 35 16.44 10.82 -27.15
CA GLY A 35 16.66 10.54 -28.58
C GLY A 35 18.06 10.02 -28.92
N VAL A 36 19.01 10.07 -27.98
CA VAL A 36 20.41 9.64 -28.21
C VAL A 36 20.55 8.12 -28.16
N ASN A 37 19.65 7.42 -27.46
CA ASN A 37 19.58 5.96 -27.41
C ASN A 37 18.11 5.52 -27.56
N ASN A 38 17.71 5.13 -28.78
CA ASN A 38 16.40 4.51 -29.03
C ASN A 38 16.24 3.12 -28.39
N ASP A 39 17.35 2.55 -27.88
CA ASP A 39 17.37 1.24 -27.21
C ASP A 39 17.21 1.41 -25.68
N LEU A 40 15.95 1.53 -25.28
CA LEU A 40 15.31 0.87 -24.12
C LEU A 40 15.88 0.99 -22.67
N PRO A 41 16.12 2.17 -22.08
CA PRO A 41 16.16 2.32 -20.62
C PRO A 41 14.76 2.33 -20.01
N LEU A 42 13.75 2.75 -20.78
CA LEU A 42 12.37 2.88 -20.30
C LEU A 42 11.75 1.53 -19.95
N ASN A 43 11.82 0.52 -20.82
CA ASN A 43 11.23 -0.78 -20.50
C ASN A 43 12.01 -1.47 -19.38
N SER A 44 13.33 -1.32 -19.32
CA SER A 44 14.12 -1.83 -18.19
C SER A 44 13.73 -1.13 -16.89
N ALA A 45 13.52 0.19 -16.91
CA ALA A 45 13.05 0.93 -15.75
C ALA A 45 11.64 0.49 -15.33
N ILE A 46 10.72 0.34 -16.29
CA ILE A 46 9.37 -0.19 -16.05
C ILE A 46 9.46 -1.60 -15.48
N SER A 47 10.27 -2.51 -16.03
CA SER A 47 10.41 -3.89 -15.56
C SER A 47 11.01 -3.96 -14.15
N ILE A 48 11.98 -3.12 -13.81
CA ILE A 48 12.56 -3.06 -12.46
C ILE A 48 11.51 -2.58 -11.45
N HIS A 49 10.78 -1.52 -11.78
CA HIS A 49 9.69 -1.04 -10.94
C HIS A 49 8.53 -2.03 -10.87
N ALA A 50 8.18 -2.69 -11.96
CA ALA A 50 7.14 -3.70 -12.01
C ALA A 50 7.52 -4.92 -11.15
N ASN A 51 8.76 -5.38 -11.21
CA ASN A 51 9.23 -6.48 -10.35
C ASN A 51 9.15 -6.13 -8.86
N SER A 52 9.32 -4.85 -8.47
CA SER A 52 9.09 -4.43 -7.08
C SER A 52 7.62 -4.34 -6.68
N LEU A 53 6.70 -4.38 -7.65
CA LEU A 53 5.25 -4.35 -7.40
C LEU A 53 4.64 -5.75 -7.31
N PHE A 54 5.33 -6.79 -7.80
CA PHE A 54 4.79 -8.14 -7.85
C PHE A 54 5.40 -9.03 -6.78
N LEU A 55 4.52 -9.77 -6.09
CA LEU A 55 4.92 -10.84 -5.18
C LEU A 55 5.67 -11.93 -5.94
N ASP A 56 6.72 -12.49 -5.34
CA ASP A 56 7.32 -13.70 -5.87
C ASP A 56 6.27 -14.82 -5.91
N ASN A 57 6.17 -15.50 -7.05
CA ASN A 57 5.24 -16.62 -7.23
C ASN A 57 5.53 -17.74 -6.23
N GLU A 58 6.79 -17.97 -5.87
CA GLU A 58 7.14 -18.99 -4.86
C GLU A 58 6.57 -18.62 -3.49
N PHE A 59 6.72 -17.36 -3.10
CA PHE A 59 6.20 -16.84 -1.84
C PHE A 59 4.67 -16.85 -1.80
N TRP A 60 4.01 -16.45 -2.90
CA TRP A 60 2.56 -16.50 -3.02
C TRP A 60 2.02 -17.93 -2.92
N ASN A 61 2.67 -18.89 -3.58
CA ASN A 61 2.28 -20.30 -3.50
C ASN A 61 2.48 -20.86 -2.08
N ASP A 62 3.56 -20.50 -1.39
CA ASP A 62 3.77 -20.90 0.02
C ASP A 62 2.65 -20.37 0.93
N PHE A 63 2.28 -19.09 0.77
CA PHE A 63 1.16 -18.49 1.48
C PHE A 63 -0.16 -19.22 1.21
N TYR A 64 -0.48 -19.45 -0.07
CA TYR A 64 -1.70 -20.14 -0.47
C TYR A 64 -1.78 -21.57 0.10
N ASN A 65 -0.70 -22.34 -0.03
CA ASN A 65 -0.66 -23.72 0.44
C ASN A 65 -0.83 -23.81 1.97
N LYS A 66 -0.20 -22.90 2.72
CA LYS A 66 -0.37 -22.83 4.18
C LYS A 66 -1.79 -22.44 4.56
N LEU A 67 -2.40 -21.52 3.82
CA LEU A 67 -3.78 -21.13 4.03
C LEU A 67 -4.76 -22.28 3.75
N GLU A 68 -4.54 -23.08 2.70
CA GLU A 68 -5.30 -24.31 2.46
C GLU A 68 -5.12 -25.32 3.59
N LEU A 69 -3.88 -25.59 4.01
CA LEU A 69 -3.59 -26.52 5.11
C LEU A 69 -4.26 -26.08 6.42
N MET A 70 -4.21 -24.79 6.74
CA MET A 70 -4.87 -24.23 7.93
C MET A 70 -6.40 -24.34 7.84
N LYS A 71 -6.99 -24.23 6.65
CA LYS A 71 -8.42 -24.47 6.41
C LYS A 71 -8.77 -25.95 6.64
N GLU A 72 -7.97 -26.86 6.09
CA GLU A 72 -8.17 -28.30 6.28
C GLU A 72 -8.03 -28.73 7.75
N GLN A 73 -7.19 -28.04 8.51
CA GLN A 73 -6.98 -28.25 9.95
C GLN A 73 -8.03 -27.55 10.83
N GLU A 74 -9.02 -26.87 10.24
CA GLU A 74 -10.05 -26.08 10.95
C GLU A 74 -9.46 -24.98 11.87
N ILE A 75 -8.24 -24.51 11.58
CA ILE A 75 -7.61 -23.38 12.31
C ILE A 75 -8.24 -22.05 11.86
N ILE A 76 -8.61 -21.97 10.58
CA ILE A 76 -9.25 -20.81 9.96
C ILE A 76 -10.57 -21.24 9.31
N ASP A 77 -11.54 -20.33 9.25
CA ASP A 77 -12.84 -20.57 8.63
C ASP A 77 -12.99 -19.82 7.28
N GLU A 78 -14.14 -19.99 6.62
CA GLU A 78 -14.41 -19.29 5.35
C GLU A 78 -14.63 -17.78 5.53
N GLU A 79 -14.98 -17.35 6.74
CA GLU A 79 -15.16 -15.95 7.07
C GLU A 79 -13.80 -15.24 7.12
N ASP A 80 -12.79 -15.90 7.68
CA ASP A 80 -11.39 -15.45 7.69
C ASP A 80 -10.83 -15.25 6.29
N ILE A 81 -11.13 -16.17 5.37
CA ILE A 81 -10.76 -16.06 3.96
C ILE A 81 -11.46 -14.85 3.33
N SER A 82 -12.73 -14.62 3.69
CA SER A 82 -13.50 -13.47 3.20
C SER A 82 -12.92 -12.15 3.70
N TYR A 83 -12.47 -12.09 4.96
CA TYR A 83 -11.78 -10.91 5.51
C TYR A 83 -10.47 -10.63 4.79
N LEU A 84 -9.68 -11.65 4.48
CA LEU A 84 -8.45 -11.51 3.70
C LEU A 84 -8.73 -10.99 2.29
N ALA A 85 -9.73 -11.55 1.59
CA ALA A 85 -10.08 -11.15 0.24
C ALA A 85 -10.52 -9.67 0.16
N TYR A 86 -11.14 -9.16 1.23
CA TYR A 86 -11.56 -7.76 1.31
C TYR A 86 -10.43 -6.80 1.71
N ASN A 87 -9.30 -7.31 2.21
CA ASN A 87 -8.19 -6.49 2.65
C ASN A 87 -7.39 -5.94 1.45
N THR A 88 -7.66 -4.68 1.10
CA THR A 88 -6.99 -3.95 0.02
C THR A 88 -5.49 -3.71 0.24
N SER A 89 -4.97 -3.94 1.44
CA SER A 89 -3.53 -3.81 1.73
C SER A 89 -2.81 -5.14 1.85
N LEU A 90 -3.48 -6.27 1.58
CA LEU A 90 -2.91 -7.60 1.72
C LEU A 90 -1.66 -7.77 0.84
N GLU A 91 -1.75 -7.35 -0.43
CA GLU A 91 -0.66 -7.44 -1.39
C GLU A 91 0.60 -6.71 -0.90
N ASN A 92 0.45 -5.46 -0.42
CA ASN A 92 1.56 -4.71 0.15
C ASN A 92 2.15 -5.38 1.40
N THR A 93 1.30 -5.91 2.29
CA THR A 93 1.76 -6.61 3.49
C THR A 93 2.54 -7.88 3.14
N LEU A 94 2.09 -8.63 2.12
CA LEU A 94 2.81 -9.81 1.64
C LEU A 94 4.10 -9.42 0.92
N ALA A 95 4.14 -8.28 0.22
CA ALA A 95 5.32 -7.80 -0.51
C ALA A 95 6.41 -7.40 0.48
N ASP A 96 6.04 -6.64 1.52
CA ASP A 96 6.95 -6.28 2.61
C ASP A 96 7.53 -7.52 3.30
N LEU A 97 6.74 -8.60 3.44
CA LEU A 97 7.24 -9.85 4.01
C LEU A 97 8.17 -10.58 3.03
N ASN A 98 7.82 -10.66 1.75
CA ASN A 98 8.64 -11.31 0.72
C ASN A 98 10.04 -10.65 0.61
N ASP A 99 10.11 -9.32 0.73
CA ASP A 99 11.39 -8.60 0.71
C ASP A 99 12.30 -8.94 1.91
N ASN A 100 11.71 -9.35 3.04
CA ASN A 100 12.43 -9.63 4.29
C ASN A 100 12.69 -11.12 4.54
N GLN A 101 11.89 -12.01 3.95
CA GLN A 101 11.95 -13.46 4.17
C GLN A 101 11.45 -14.24 2.95
N LYS A 102 12.01 -15.43 2.73
CA LYS A 102 11.63 -16.30 1.62
C LYS A 102 10.38 -17.15 1.85
N GLU A 103 10.01 -17.35 3.10
CA GLU A 103 8.90 -18.23 3.50
C GLU A 103 8.05 -17.51 4.53
N ILE A 104 6.73 -17.74 4.49
CA ILE A 104 5.78 -17.13 5.44
C ILE A 104 5.47 -18.10 6.58
N LYS A 105 5.44 -17.63 7.82
CA LYS A 105 5.10 -18.48 8.98
C LYS A 105 3.60 -18.47 9.25
N GLU A 106 3.07 -19.57 9.77
CA GLU A 106 1.64 -19.68 10.14
C GLU A 106 1.22 -18.59 11.13
N ASP A 107 2.04 -18.29 12.14
CA ASP A 107 1.79 -17.21 13.10
C ASP A 107 1.60 -15.84 12.42
N GLN A 108 2.32 -15.60 11.32
CA GLN A 108 2.19 -14.36 10.55
C GLN A 108 0.88 -14.35 9.76
N ILE A 109 0.46 -15.49 9.20
CA ILE A 109 -0.82 -15.63 8.49
C ILE A 109 -1.97 -15.32 9.44
N ILE A 110 -1.96 -15.89 10.65
CA ILE A 110 -2.98 -15.64 11.69
C ILE A 110 -3.05 -14.15 11.99
N LYS A 111 -1.90 -13.50 12.20
CA LYS A 111 -1.86 -12.06 12.48
C LYS A 111 -2.43 -11.23 11.33
N ILE A 112 -2.13 -11.60 10.08
CA ILE A 112 -2.68 -10.91 8.89
C ILE A 112 -4.21 -11.07 8.84
N ILE A 113 -4.74 -12.25 9.18
CA ILE A 113 -6.19 -12.49 9.26
C ILE A 113 -6.82 -11.61 10.34
N GLU A 114 -6.25 -11.58 11.54
CA GLU A 114 -6.74 -10.75 12.66
C GLU A 114 -6.76 -9.26 12.29
N ASP A 115 -5.67 -8.76 11.70
CA ASP A 115 -5.58 -7.38 11.22
C ASP A 115 -6.61 -7.08 10.12
N SER A 116 -6.86 -8.05 9.23
CA SER A 116 -7.85 -7.93 8.15
C SER A 116 -9.27 -7.87 8.70
N ARG A 117 -9.59 -8.73 9.67
CA ARG A 117 -10.87 -8.76 10.38
C ARG A 117 -11.12 -7.45 11.12
N GLN A 118 -10.11 -6.88 11.78
CA GLN A 118 -10.24 -5.60 12.47
C GLN A 118 -10.51 -4.46 11.48
N LYS A 119 -9.74 -4.40 10.37
CA LYS A 119 -9.97 -3.40 9.30
C LYS A 119 -11.36 -3.47 8.70
N TYR A 120 -11.90 -4.68 8.54
CA TYR A 120 -13.27 -4.88 8.07
C TYR A 120 -14.29 -4.28 9.05
N LYS A 121 -14.17 -4.58 10.34
CA LYS A 121 -15.05 -4.01 11.39
C LYS A 121 -14.98 -2.50 11.44
N ASP A 122 -13.78 -1.93 11.33
CA ASP A 122 -13.60 -0.48 11.34
C ASP A 122 -14.29 0.19 10.14
N LYS A 123 -14.19 -0.43 8.95
CA LYS A 123 -14.93 0.00 7.75
C LYS A 123 -16.44 -0.10 7.90
N GLU A 124 -16.97 -1.16 8.52
CA GLU A 124 -18.40 -1.27 8.77
C GLU A 124 -18.92 -0.16 9.69
N VAL A 125 -18.16 0.16 10.74
CA VAL A 125 -18.49 1.27 11.65
C VAL A 125 -18.48 2.60 10.89
N GLN A 126 -17.49 2.81 10.03
CA GLN A 126 -17.39 4.02 9.21
C GLN A 126 -18.57 4.15 8.25
N ILE A 127 -18.91 3.09 7.51
CA ILE A 127 -20.05 3.07 6.59
C ILE A 127 -21.35 3.37 7.34
N ALA A 128 -21.55 2.78 8.51
CA ALA A 128 -22.73 3.04 9.34
C ALA A 128 -22.79 4.49 9.84
N ALA A 129 -21.66 5.10 10.17
CA ALA A 129 -21.59 6.50 10.58
C ALA A 129 -21.88 7.46 9.40
N GLU A 130 -21.31 7.18 8.22
CA GLU A 130 -21.55 7.93 6.99
C GLU A 130 -23.01 7.84 6.54
N ALA A 131 -23.63 6.65 6.63
CA ALA A 131 -25.05 6.47 6.34
C ALA A 131 -25.94 7.33 7.24
N ARG A 132 -25.67 7.36 8.55
CA ARG A 132 -26.41 8.20 9.50
C ARG A 132 -26.24 9.69 9.21
N GLU A 133 -25.06 10.12 8.78
CA GLU A 133 -24.82 11.52 8.44
C GLU A 133 -25.53 11.91 7.13
N ASN A 134 -25.48 11.03 6.12
CA ASN A 134 -26.22 11.21 4.88
C ASN A 134 -27.73 11.29 5.11
N ASP A 135 -28.28 10.50 6.03
CA ASP A 135 -29.71 10.57 6.39
C ASP A 135 -30.07 11.92 7.03
N LYS A 136 -29.20 12.48 7.88
CA LYS A 136 -29.41 13.82 8.47
C LYS A 136 -29.35 14.91 7.41
N ILE A 137 -28.34 14.87 6.53
CA ILE A 137 -28.18 15.82 5.42
C ILE A 137 -29.40 15.76 4.50
N LYS A 138 -29.90 14.57 4.20
CA LYS A 138 -31.11 14.39 3.39
C LYS A 138 -32.34 15.01 4.06
N ALA A 139 -32.55 14.75 5.35
CA ALA A 139 -33.66 15.34 6.11
C ALA A 139 -33.56 16.88 6.23
N GLU A 140 -32.35 17.43 6.31
CA GLU A 140 -32.13 18.88 6.32
C GLU A 140 -32.40 19.51 4.94
N ASN A 141 -31.95 18.88 3.86
CA ASN A 141 -32.23 19.32 2.49
C ASN A 141 -33.73 19.29 2.19
N GLU A 142 -34.46 18.27 2.63
CA GLU A 142 -35.92 18.18 2.50
C GLU A 142 -36.62 19.34 3.24
N ARG A 143 -36.20 19.65 4.47
CA ARG A 143 -36.73 20.80 5.24
C ARG A 143 -36.43 22.16 4.62
N LEU A 144 -35.26 22.31 4.01
CA LEU A 144 -34.88 23.56 3.34
C LEU A 144 -35.70 23.76 2.06
N ASN A 145 -35.94 22.69 1.28
CA ASN A 145 -36.79 22.76 0.10
C ASN A 145 -38.24 23.13 0.45
N GLU A 146 -38.82 22.54 1.50
CA GLU A 146 -40.19 22.90 1.96
C GLU A 146 -40.30 24.38 2.38
N LYS A 147 -39.24 24.96 2.96
CA LYS A 147 -39.21 26.38 3.33
C LYS A 147 -39.09 27.31 2.12
N VAL A 148 -38.40 26.88 1.06
CA VAL A 148 -38.30 27.66 -0.19
C VAL A 148 -39.65 27.69 -0.91
N ASP A 149 -40.38 26.56 -0.91
CA ASP A 149 -41.71 26.47 -1.53
C ASP A 149 -42.78 27.27 -0.76
N CYS A 150 -42.65 27.43 0.56
CA CYS A 150 -43.56 28.26 1.36
C CYS A 150 -43.27 29.79 1.30
N SER A 151 -42.19 30.20 0.62
CA SER A 151 -41.77 31.61 0.51
C SER A 151 -42.07 32.24 -0.86
N CYS A 152 -42.77 31.53 -1.76
CA CYS A 152 -43.26 32.03 -3.05
C CYS A 152 -44.77 32.30 -3.03
#